data_AF-A3NVG1-F1
#
_entry.id   AF-A3NVG1-F1
#
_cell.length_a   1.000
_cell.length_b   1.000
_cell.length_c   1.000
_cell.angle_alpha   90.00
_cell.angle_beta   90.00
_cell.angle_gamma   90.00
#
_symmetry.space_group_name_H-M   'P 1'
#
loop_
_entity.id
_entity.type
_entity.pdbx_description
1 polymer ?
#
loop_
_entity_poly.entity_id
_entity_poly.type
_entity_poly.pdbx_seq_one_letter_code
_entity_poly.pdbx_strand_id
1 'polypeptide(L)' 'MAARPQTLLDWVKRDKLDRGKRDGVRTAERERIKALEREAKELRRTDEILELASAFFTQAKLDRRFKS' A
#
# COMPACT_ATOMS: atom_id res chain seq x y z
N MET A 1 22.23 39.51 15.84
CA MET A 1 22.39 38.15 16.37
C MET A 1 23.00 37.28 15.28
N ALA A 2 24.30 37.00 15.34
CA ALA A 2 24.97 36.17 14.34
C ALA A 2 24.59 34.70 14.56
N ALA A 3 23.87 34.09 13.62
CA ALA A 3 23.63 32.65 13.64
C ALA A 3 24.98 31.93 13.54
N ARG A 4 25.21 30.95 14.42
CA ARG A 4 26.44 30.15 14.40
C ARG A 4 26.59 29.50 13.00
N PRO A 5 27.78 29.54 12.36
CA PRO A 5 27.98 28.99 11.03
C PRO A 5 27.53 27.53 10.90
N GLN A 6 27.68 26.76 12.00
CA GLN A 6 27.22 25.39 12.13
C GLN A 6 25.71 25.25 11.86
N THR A 7 24.91 26.13 12.47
CA THR A 7 23.45 26.10 12.34
C THR A 7 23.03 26.44 10.92
N LEU A 8 23.65 27.45 10.30
CA LEU A 8 23.37 27.81 8.91
C LEU A 8 23.71 26.67 7.94
N LEU A 9 24.83 25.97 8.18
CA LEU A 9 25.21 24.78 7.42
C LEU A 9 24.22 23.63 7.60
N ASP A 10 23.69 23.44 8.80
CA ASP A 10 22.67 22.42 9.05
C ASP A 10 21.35 22.75 8.36
N TRP A 11 20.94 24.02 8.35
CA TRP A 11 19.77 24.49 7.58
C TRP A 11 19.97 24.33 6.08
N VAL A 12 21.14 24.68 5.54
CA VAL A 12 21.45 24.50 4.12
C VAL A 12 21.56 23.03 3.75
N LYS A 13 22.10 22.17 4.62
CA LYS A 13 22.09 20.71 4.41
C LYS A 13 20.65 20.18 4.39
N ARG A 14 19.80 20.68 5.29
CA ARG A 14 18.39 20.29 5.37
C ARG A 14 17.61 20.76 4.14
N ASP A 15 17.78 22.02 3.75
CA ASP A 15 17.19 22.61 2.55
C ASP A 15 17.70 21.91 1.26
N LYS A 16 18.97 21.52 1.19
CA LYS A 16 19.52 20.73 0.07
C LYS A 16 19.01 19.29 0.05
N LEU A 17 18.80 18.66 1.21
CA LEU A 17 18.18 17.35 1.32
C LEU A 17 16.71 17.39 0.89
N ASP A 18 15.98 18.42 1.32
CA ASP A 18 14.57 18.64 1.02
C ASP A 18 14.35 19.00 -0.46
N ARG A 19 15.25 19.79 -1.05
CA ARG A 19 15.20 20.18 -2.48
C ARG A 19 15.78 19.14 -3.44
N GLY A 20 16.51 18.14 -2.95
CA GLY A 20 17.39 17.32 -3.78
C GLY A 20 17.20 15.81 -3.67
N LYS A 21 17.47 15.19 -2.52
CA LYS A 21 17.78 13.75 -2.47
C LYS A 21 17.67 13.21 -1.04
N ARG A 22 16.53 12.64 -0.66
CA ARG A 22 16.52 11.63 0.42
C ARG A 22 15.71 10.43 -0.05
N ASP A 23 16.43 9.34 -0.33
CA ASP A 23 15.93 8.00 -0.67
C ASP A 23 15.19 7.39 0.51
N GLY A 24 13.99 7.87 0.73
CA GLY A 24 13.12 7.36 1.76
C GLY A 24 11.76 7.96 1.53
N VAL A 25 11.05 7.39 0.56
CA VAL A 25 9.60 7.48 0.32
C VAL A 25 9.03 8.78 0.89
N ARG A 26 8.94 9.81 0.04
CA ARG A 26 8.35 11.12 0.40
C ARG A 26 7.06 10.83 1.16
N THR A 27 6.78 11.53 2.24
CA THR A 27 5.68 11.18 3.17
C THR A 27 4.35 10.85 2.46
N ALA A 28 4.05 11.57 1.37
CA ALA A 28 2.94 11.30 0.45
C ALA A 28 2.98 9.94 -0.26
N GLU A 29 4.16 9.45 -0.63
CA GLU A 29 4.38 8.13 -1.19
C GLU A 29 4.22 7.02 -0.14
N ARG A 30 4.55 7.27 1.14
CA ARG A 30 4.24 6.31 2.23
C ARG A 30 2.75 6.23 2.47
N GLU A 31 2.07 7.37 2.44
CA GLU A 31 0.62 7.44 2.53
C GLU A 31 -0.04 6.72 1.36
N ARG A 32 0.50 6.90 0.14
CA ARG A 32 0.04 6.20 -1.06
C ARG A 32 0.26 4.69 -0.95
N ILE A 33 1.42 4.23 -0.49
CA ILE A 33 1.70 2.80 -0.28
C ILE A 33 0.71 2.23 0.76
N LYS A 34 0.50 2.90 1.89
CA LYS A 34 -0.47 2.46 2.91
C LYS A 34 -1.90 2.40 2.36
N ALA A 35 -2.29 3.35 1.51
CA ALA A 35 -3.60 3.34 0.87
C ALA A 35 -3.73 2.13 -0.08
N LEU A 36 -2.70 1.90 -0.91
CA LEU A 36 -2.65 0.76 -1.82
C LEU A 36 -2.64 -0.59 -1.09
N GLU A 37 -1.92 -0.71 0.03
CA GLU A 37 -1.92 -1.93 0.85
C GLU A 37 -3.30 -2.24 1.43
N ARG A 38 -4.05 -1.21 1.84
CA ARG A 38 -5.43 -1.38 2.32
C ARG A 38 -6.35 -1.83 1.19
N GLU A 39 -6.26 -1.18 0.04
CA GLU A 39 -7.05 -1.54 -1.15
C GLU A 39 -6.74 -2.97 -1.61
N ALA A 40 -5.46 -3.34 -1.68
CA ALA A 40 -5.04 -4.69 -2.03
C ALA A 40 -5.57 -5.75 -1.04
N LYS A 41 -5.65 -5.41 0.26
CA LYS A 41 -6.22 -6.32 1.26
C LYS A 41 -7.72 -6.55 1.05
N GLU A 42 -8.48 -5.49 0.78
CA GLU A 42 -9.92 -5.61 0.51
C GLU A 42 -10.21 -6.32 -0.80
N LEU A 43 -9.39 -6.08 -1.83
CA LEU A 43 -9.48 -6.80 -3.11
C LEU A 43 -9.24 -8.30 -2.92
N ARG A 44 -8.18 -8.69 -2.19
CA ARG A 44 -7.91 -10.11 -1.88
C ARG A 44 -9.04 -10.76 -1.10
N ARG A 45 -9.61 -10.06 -0.12
CA ARG A 45 -10.76 -10.57 0.64
C ARG A 45 -11.97 -10.80 -0.26
N THR A 46 -12.22 -9.90 -1.20
CA THR A 46 -13.32 -10.04 -2.15
C THR A 46 -13.08 -11.22 -3.09
N ASP A 47 -11.85 -11.37 -3.58
CA ASP A 47 -11.44 -12.47 -4.43
C ASP A 47 -11.62 -13.84 -3.73
N GLU A 48 -11.21 -13.95 -2.46
CA GLU A 48 -11.43 -15.15 -1.63
C GLU A 48 -12.93 -15.50 -1.51
N ILE A 49 -13.79 -14.50 -1.30
CA ILE A 49 -15.24 -14.73 -1.23
C ILE A 49 -15.78 -15.24 -2.58
N LEU A 50 -15.31 -14.69 -3.68
CA LEU A 50 -15.72 -15.11 -5.02
C LEU A 50 -15.23 -16.51 -5.37
N GLU A 51 -14.01 -16.87 -5.00
CA GLU A 51 -13.48 -18.23 -5.16
C GLU A 51 -14.31 -19.24 -4.37
N LEU A 52 -14.58 -18.95 -3.09
CA LEU A 52 -15.40 -19.82 -2.24
C LEU A 52 -16.82 -19.98 -2.78
N ALA A 53 -17.45 -18.88 -3.22
CA ALA A 53 -18.76 -18.92 -3.84
C ALA A 53 -18.74 -19.77 -5.13
N SER A 54 -17.73 -19.59 -5.97
CA SER A 54 -17.56 -20.35 -7.22
C SER A 54 -17.38 -21.84 -6.97
N ALA A 55 -16.58 -22.20 -5.96
CA ALA A 55 -16.39 -23.59 -5.54
C ALA A 55 -17.71 -24.20 -5.04
N PHE A 56 -18.45 -23.48 -4.19
CA PHE A 56 -19.74 -23.92 -3.68
C PHE A 56 -20.75 -24.17 -4.81
N PHE A 57 -20.87 -23.23 -5.76
CA PHE A 57 -21.78 -23.40 -6.89
C PHE A 57 -21.36 -24.54 -7.82
N THR A 58 -20.06 -24.77 -7.98
CA THR A 58 -19.55 -25.90 -8.77
C THR A 58 -19.92 -27.23 -8.10
N GLN A 59 -19.71 -27.35 -6.78
CA GLN A 59 -20.10 -28.54 -6.02
C GLN A 59 -21.61 -28.80 -6.10
N ALA A 60 -22.45 -27.78 -5.88
CA ALA A 60 -23.90 -27.90 -5.95
C ALA A 60 -24.38 -28.36 -7.35
N LYS A 61 -23.73 -27.88 -8.41
CA LYS A 61 -24.00 -28.34 -9.79
C LYS A 61 -23.62 -29.80 -9.99
N LEU A 62 -22.49 -30.24 -9.45
CA LEU A 62 -22.06 -31.64 -9.52
C LEU A 62 -23.02 -32.54 -8.74
N ASP A 63 -23.34 -32.20 -7.50
CA ASP A 63 -24.27 -32.97 -6.64
C ASP A 63 -25.63 -33.16 -7.32
N ARG A 64 -26.15 -32.13 -8.01
CA ARG A 64 -27.41 -32.23 -8.75
C ARG A 64 -27.32 -33.16 -9.97
N ARG A 65 -26.16 -33.23 -10.63
CA ARG A 65 -25.97 -34.14 -11.78
C ARG A 65 -25.86 -35.61 -11.37
N PHE A 66 -25.30 -35.89 -10.19
CA PHE A 66 -25.10 -37.27 -9.71
C PHE A 66 -26.26 -37.82 -8.86
N LYS A 67 -27.21 -36.97 -8.45
CA LYS A 67 -28.47 -37.37 -7.76
C LYS A 67 -29.67 -37.55 -8.71
N SER A 68 -29.47 -37.37 -10.02
CA SER A 68 -30.46 -37.68 -11.06
C SER A 68 -30.12 -39.01 -11.71
#